data_AF-A0AAQ3L863-F1
#
_entry.id   AF-A0AAQ3L863-F1
#
_cell.length_a   1.000
_cell.length_b   1.000
_cell.length_c   1.000
_cell.angle_alpha   90.00
_cell.angle_beta   90.00
_cell.angle_gamma   90.00
#
_symmetry.space_group_name_H-M   'P 1'
#
loop_
_entity.id
_entity.type
_entity.pdbx_description
1 polymer ?
#
loop_
_entity_poly.entity_id
_entity_poly.type
_entity_poly.pdbx_seq_one_letter_code
_entity_poly.pdbx_strand_id
1 'polypeptide(L)'
;MKASHAIVMMLLATCLSSAATPLVETGANKSEIYKQMGPPDGILELPSKTVLMYQNAELTLVDGILTASTWKTDEEVALETAHQEKVKADWDRYQETLAAERHETGLAILKRKKNDPAFLKLPGRDQARFWRDFTRDYPSVDASEQFEAAIVVAQAEANLAQEQAALYAESQAQQQKPFTTTTSLIDTVDVGGYAYNGGYFYPPYSPTVVAISPSNTVVVGGGNYCPPVKTRPILNVGYKSNNFGVSFSSGGGTYGRPCIYPQPRPVVIVNP
;
A
#
# COMPACT_ATOMS: atom_id res chain seq x y z
N MET A 1 -93.21 -33.71 -9.50
CA MET A 1 -91.88 -33.05 -9.40
C MET A 1 -91.23 -33.05 -10.79
N LYS A 2 -91.41 -31.98 -11.58
CA LYS A 2 -91.01 -31.85 -13.00
C LYS A 2 -90.38 -30.47 -13.28
N ALA A 3 -89.42 -30.05 -12.46
CA ALA A 3 -88.86 -28.70 -12.54
C ALA A 3 -87.33 -28.60 -12.39
N SER A 4 -86.59 -29.70 -12.54
CA SER A 4 -85.13 -29.72 -12.27
C SER A 4 -84.25 -30.02 -13.49
N HIS A 5 -84.84 -30.27 -14.66
CA HIS A 5 -84.08 -30.62 -15.88
C HIS A 5 -83.90 -29.45 -16.87
N ALA A 6 -84.55 -28.29 -16.62
CA ALA A 6 -84.46 -27.12 -17.50
C ALA A 6 -83.25 -26.21 -17.20
N ILE A 7 -82.61 -26.35 -16.04
CA ILE A 7 -81.52 -25.45 -15.60
C ILE A 7 -80.15 -25.95 -16.09
N VAL A 8 -79.99 -27.24 -16.39
CA VAL A 8 -78.70 -27.81 -16.83
C VAL A 8 -78.40 -27.52 -18.30
N MET A 9 -79.42 -27.24 -19.13
CA MET A 9 -79.21 -26.94 -20.55
C MET A 9 -78.90 -25.46 -20.86
N MET A 10 -79.07 -24.55 -19.89
CA MET A 10 -78.78 -23.12 -20.07
C MET A 10 -77.37 -22.71 -19.62
N LEU A 11 -76.58 -23.66 -19.09
CA LEU A 11 -75.19 -23.43 -18.68
C LEU A 11 -74.15 -23.99 -19.68
N LEU A 12 -74.60 -24.59 -20.79
CA LEU A 12 -73.73 -25.22 -21.79
C LEU A 12 -73.53 -24.37 -23.06
N ALA A 13 -74.12 -23.17 -23.13
CA ALA A 13 -74.09 -22.31 -24.32
C ALA A 13 -73.09 -21.14 -24.26
N THR A 14 -72.33 -20.99 -23.18
CA THR A 14 -71.40 -19.86 -22.96
C THR A 14 -69.93 -20.19 -23.19
N CYS A 15 -69.56 -21.43 -23.57
CA CYS A 15 -68.16 -21.85 -23.66
C CYS A 15 -67.53 -21.79 -25.07
N LEU A 16 -68.20 -21.26 -26.10
CA LEU A 16 -67.66 -21.23 -27.48
C LEU A 16 -67.26 -19.84 -28.00
N SER A 17 -67.11 -18.86 -27.13
CA SER A 17 -66.42 -17.61 -27.48
C SER A 17 -64.91 -17.78 -27.28
N SER A 18 -64.29 -18.68 -28.04
CA SER A 18 -62.85 -18.60 -28.30
C SER A 18 -62.63 -17.29 -29.06
N ALA A 19 -62.41 -16.22 -28.29
CA ALA A 19 -62.07 -14.92 -28.84
C ALA A 19 -60.81 -15.11 -29.68
N ALA A 20 -60.97 -15.13 -31.00
CA ALA A 20 -59.85 -15.01 -31.91
C ALA A 20 -59.08 -13.77 -31.47
N THR A 21 -57.83 -13.98 -31.04
CA THR A 21 -56.93 -12.90 -30.66
C THR A 21 -56.93 -11.91 -31.82
N PRO A 22 -57.36 -10.66 -31.60
CA PRO A 22 -57.64 -9.77 -32.70
C PRO A 22 -56.30 -9.44 -33.37
N LEU A 23 -56.09 -10.04 -34.54
CA LEU A 23 -54.87 -9.89 -35.31
C LEU A 23 -54.74 -8.42 -35.69
N VAL A 24 -53.67 -7.76 -35.23
CA VAL A 24 -53.41 -6.38 -35.60
C VAL A 24 -52.99 -6.35 -37.08
N GLU A 25 -53.74 -5.62 -37.89
CA GLU A 25 -53.47 -5.49 -39.31
C GLU A 25 -52.23 -4.61 -39.58
N THR A 26 -51.45 -4.97 -40.60
CA THR A 26 -50.34 -4.13 -41.08
C THR A 26 -50.86 -2.77 -41.52
N GLY A 27 -50.12 -1.70 -41.22
CA GLY A 27 -50.54 -0.32 -41.45
C GLY A 27 -51.13 0.38 -40.22
N ALA A 28 -51.44 -0.36 -39.15
CA ALA A 28 -51.85 0.24 -37.88
C ALA A 28 -50.76 1.14 -37.29
N ASN A 29 -51.14 2.28 -36.75
CA ASN A 29 -50.21 3.16 -36.06
C ASN A 29 -50.00 2.71 -34.60
N LYS A 30 -48.91 3.16 -33.98
CA LYS A 30 -48.55 2.83 -32.58
C LYS A 30 -49.71 3.03 -31.59
N SER A 31 -50.53 4.08 -31.74
CA SER A 31 -51.65 4.35 -30.82
C SER A 31 -52.78 3.34 -30.96
N GLU A 32 -53.06 2.88 -32.18
CA GLU A 32 -54.07 1.85 -32.44
C GLU A 32 -53.64 0.52 -31.86
N ILE A 33 -52.37 0.16 -32.06
CA ILE A 33 -51.76 -1.05 -31.47
C ILE A 33 -51.93 -1.03 -29.95
N TYR A 34 -51.59 0.08 -29.31
CA TYR A 34 -51.70 0.20 -27.85
C TYR A 34 -53.14 0.16 -27.35
N LYS A 35 -54.08 0.69 -28.13
CA LYS A 35 -55.50 0.62 -27.79
C LYS A 35 -56.04 -0.81 -27.90
N GLN A 36 -55.53 -1.60 -28.83
CA GLN A 36 -56.00 -2.96 -29.10
C GLN A 36 -55.31 -4.02 -28.21
N MET A 37 -54.00 -3.91 -28.03
CA MET A 37 -53.17 -4.90 -27.33
C MET A 37 -52.72 -4.44 -25.94
N GLY A 38 -52.92 -3.18 -25.59
CA GLY A 38 -52.31 -2.59 -24.39
C GLY A 38 -50.84 -2.20 -24.60
N PRO A 39 -50.18 -1.73 -23.54
CA PRO A 39 -48.75 -1.42 -23.59
C PRO A 39 -47.92 -2.70 -23.79
N PRO A 40 -46.84 -2.65 -24.58
CA PRO A 40 -45.94 -3.79 -24.76
C PRO A 40 -45.10 -4.06 -23.50
N ASP A 41 -44.63 -5.29 -23.35
CA ASP A 41 -43.71 -5.72 -22.29
C ASP A 41 -42.31 -5.12 -22.48
N GLY A 42 -41.92 -4.88 -23.74
CA GLY A 42 -40.67 -4.26 -24.10
C GLY A 42 -40.75 -3.42 -25.37
N ILE A 43 -39.92 -2.38 -25.46
CA ILE A 43 -39.78 -1.53 -26.65
C ILE A 43 -38.30 -1.46 -27.01
N LEU A 44 -37.96 -1.85 -28.24
CA LEU A 44 -36.62 -1.70 -28.79
C LEU A 44 -36.66 -0.66 -29.91
N GLU A 45 -36.09 0.52 -29.63
CA GLU A 45 -35.97 1.61 -30.61
C GLU A 45 -34.66 1.46 -31.39
N LEU A 46 -34.76 1.27 -32.70
CA LEU A 46 -33.65 1.21 -33.64
C LEU A 46 -33.71 2.43 -34.58
N PRO A 47 -32.59 2.88 -35.17
CA PRO A 47 -32.56 4.09 -35.99
C PRO A 47 -33.58 4.12 -37.14
N SER A 48 -33.97 2.95 -37.69
CA SER A 48 -34.88 2.84 -38.82
C SER A 48 -36.23 2.19 -38.48
N LYS A 49 -36.41 1.69 -37.26
CA LYS A 49 -37.61 0.92 -36.87
C LYS A 49 -37.78 0.82 -35.35
N THR A 50 -38.99 0.60 -34.90
CA THR A 50 -39.30 0.31 -33.50
C THR A 50 -39.87 -1.11 -33.40
N VAL A 51 -39.33 -1.94 -32.52
CA VAL A 51 -39.87 -3.28 -32.25
C VAL A 51 -40.61 -3.25 -30.92
N LEU A 52 -41.91 -3.60 -30.93
CA LEU A 52 -42.73 -3.78 -29.74
C LEU A 52 -42.77 -5.26 -29.42
N MET A 53 -42.38 -5.61 -28.19
CA MET A 53 -42.33 -6.98 -27.71
C MET A 53 -43.50 -7.21 -26.76
N TYR A 54 -44.34 -8.18 -27.09
CA TYR A 54 -45.41 -8.72 -26.27
C TYR A 54 -45.12 -10.18 -25.96
N GLN A 55 -45.73 -10.73 -24.91
CA GLN A 55 -45.57 -12.13 -24.51
C GLN A 55 -45.74 -13.12 -25.68
N ASN A 56 -46.71 -12.90 -26.55
CA ASN A 56 -47.04 -13.78 -27.68
C ASN A 56 -46.80 -13.14 -29.07
N ALA A 57 -46.25 -11.93 -29.14
CA ALA A 57 -46.10 -11.23 -30.42
C ALA A 57 -44.89 -10.30 -30.45
N GLU A 58 -44.26 -10.22 -31.61
CA GLU A 58 -43.26 -9.21 -31.93
C GLU A 58 -43.77 -8.36 -33.09
N LEU A 59 -43.92 -7.06 -32.86
CA LEU A 59 -44.45 -6.11 -33.84
C LEU A 59 -43.35 -5.14 -34.26
N THR A 60 -43.03 -5.07 -35.55
CA THR A 60 -42.04 -4.13 -36.09
C THR A 60 -42.73 -2.96 -36.78
N LEU A 61 -42.41 -1.75 -36.34
CA LEU A 61 -42.90 -0.49 -36.86
C LEU A 61 -41.79 0.24 -37.63
N VAL A 62 -42.10 0.81 -38.79
CA VAL A 62 -41.24 1.75 -39.52
C VAL A 62 -41.99 3.06 -39.61
N ASP A 63 -41.34 4.18 -39.23
CA ASP A 63 -41.97 5.50 -39.14
C ASP A 63 -43.28 5.51 -38.32
N GLY A 64 -43.33 4.67 -37.27
CA GLY A 64 -44.49 4.55 -36.37
C GLY A 64 -45.66 3.73 -36.91
N ILE A 65 -45.49 3.06 -38.06
CA ILE A 65 -46.51 2.25 -38.74
C ILE A 65 -46.11 0.78 -38.71
N LEU A 66 -47.04 -0.12 -38.37
CA LEU A 66 -46.81 -1.56 -38.33
C LEU A 66 -46.50 -2.14 -39.71
N THR A 67 -45.27 -2.61 -39.91
CA THR A 67 -44.83 -3.23 -41.17
C THR A 67 -44.73 -4.75 -41.11
N ALA A 68 -44.47 -5.32 -39.94
CA ALA A 68 -44.39 -6.78 -39.76
C ALA A 68 -44.86 -7.20 -38.37
N SER A 69 -45.49 -8.37 -38.29
CA SER A 69 -45.90 -9.00 -37.04
C SER A 69 -45.51 -10.48 -37.05
N THR A 70 -44.91 -10.93 -35.96
CA THR A 70 -44.58 -12.34 -35.72
C THR A 70 -45.32 -12.78 -34.48
N TRP A 71 -46.16 -13.81 -34.61
CA TRP A 71 -46.98 -14.33 -33.51
C TRP A 71 -46.45 -15.68 -33.08
N LYS A 72 -46.37 -15.88 -31.77
CA LYS A 72 -46.07 -17.18 -31.16
C LYS A 72 -47.38 -17.86 -30.82
N THR A 73 -47.44 -19.16 -31.04
CA THR A 73 -48.53 -20.02 -30.55
C THR A 73 -48.45 -20.17 -29.03
N ASP A 74 -49.57 -20.49 -28.40
CA ASP A 74 -49.60 -20.72 -26.94
C ASP A 74 -48.64 -21.85 -26.52
N GLU A 75 -48.45 -22.86 -27.38
CA GLU A 75 -47.50 -23.95 -27.14
C GLU A 75 -46.05 -23.46 -27.15
N GLU A 76 -45.68 -22.59 -28.11
CA GLU A 76 -44.36 -21.96 -28.15
C GLU A 76 -44.12 -21.05 -26.95
N VAL A 77 -45.14 -20.30 -26.52
CA VAL A 77 -45.05 -19.44 -25.32
C VAL A 77 -44.87 -20.28 -24.06
N ALA A 78 -45.62 -21.38 -23.91
CA ALA A 78 -45.50 -22.28 -22.78
C ALA A 78 -44.10 -22.95 -22.73
N LEU A 79 -43.60 -23.40 -23.88
CA LEU A 79 -42.27 -24.01 -23.99
C LEU A 79 -41.16 -23.02 -23.62
N GLU A 80 -41.22 -21.80 -24.16
CA GLU A 80 -40.24 -20.75 -23.86
C GLU A 80 -40.28 -20.35 -22.38
N THR A 81 -41.47 -20.19 -21.81
CA THR A 81 -41.63 -19.87 -20.38
C THR A 81 -41.02 -20.96 -19.50
N ALA A 82 -41.33 -22.23 -19.78
CA ALA A 82 -40.77 -23.36 -19.04
C ALA A 82 -39.23 -23.45 -19.18
N HIS A 83 -38.70 -23.13 -20.36
CA HIS A 83 -37.26 -23.04 -20.57
C HIS A 83 -36.65 -21.91 -19.74
N GLN A 84 -37.24 -20.70 -19.76
CA GLN A 84 -36.74 -19.55 -19.01
C GLN A 84 -36.76 -19.79 -17.51
N GLU A 85 -37.83 -20.40 -16.99
CA GLU A 85 -37.92 -20.79 -15.58
C GLU A 85 -36.83 -21.78 -15.20
N LYS A 86 -36.56 -22.77 -16.06
CA LYS A 86 -35.47 -23.73 -15.85
C LYS A 86 -34.10 -23.05 -15.84
N VAL A 87 -33.82 -22.18 -16.82
CA VAL A 87 -32.55 -21.44 -16.89
C VAL A 87 -32.36 -20.57 -15.65
N LYS A 88 -33.43 -19.90 -15.20
CA LYS A 88 -33.40 -19.10 -13.98
C LYS A 88 -33.10 -19.96 -12.76
N ALA A 89 -33.79 -21.09 -12.60
CA ALA A 89 -33.55 -22.00 -11.47
C ALA A 89 -32.12 -22.57 -11.47
N ASP A 90 -31.58 -22.91 -12.65
CA ASP A 90 -30.20 -23.37 -12.80
C ASP A 90 -29.20 -22.26 -12.47
N TRP A 91 -29.48 -21.02 -12.89
CA TRP A 91 -28.67 -19.84 -12.54
C TRP A 91 -28.66 -19.55 -11.05
N ASP A 92 -29.82 -19.58 -10.40
CA ASP A 92 -29.96 -19.35 -8.96
C ASP A 92 -29.15 -20.39 -8.17
N ARG A 93 -29.27 -21.68 -8.53
CA ARG A 93 -28.47 -22.76 -7.94
C ARG A 93 -26.97 -22.57 -8.14
N TYR A 94 -26.57 -22.11 -9.32
CA TYR A 94 -25.17 -21.82 -9.62
C TYR A 94 -24.64 -20.67 -8.75
N GLN A 95 -25.42 -19.61 -8.57
CA GLN A 95 -25.05 -18.50 -7.68
C GLN A 95 -24.93 -18.94 -6.22
N GLU A 96 -25.84 -19.78 -5.73
CA GLU A 96 -25.76 -20.36 -4.38
C GLU A 96 -24.46 -21.18 -4.20
N THR A 97 -24.11 -21.98 -5.20
CA THR A 97 -22.88 -22.78 -5.19
C THR A 97 -21.64 -21.88 -5.13
N LEU A 98 -21.57 -20.86 -5.99
CA LEU A 98 -20.47 -19.90 -5.97
C LEU A 98 -20.37 -19.13 -4.64
N ALA A 99 -21.50 -18.78 -4.04
CA ALA A 99 -21.53 -18.11 -2.74
C ALA A 99 -20.98 -19.02 -1.63
N ALA A 100 -21.36 -20.30 -1.62
CA ALA A 100 -20.85 -21.28 -0.68
C ALA A 100 -19.34 -21.51 -0.85
N GLU A 101 -18.86 -21.71 -2.08
CA GLU A 101 -17.43 -21.87 -2.38
C GLU A 101 -16.60 -20.66 -1.96
N ARG A 102 -17.12 -19.45 -2.22
CA ARG A 102 -16.47 -18.20 -1.81
C ARG A 102 -16.40 -18.09 -0.29
N HIS A 103 -17.48 -18.43 0.42
CA HIS A 103 -17.50 -18.42 1.88
C HIS A 103 -16.49 -19.42 2.47
N GLU A 104 -16.46 -20.66 1.99
CA GLU A 104 -15.49 -21.68 2.43
C GLU A 104 -14.04 -21.25 2.16
N THR A 105 -13.79 -20.69 0.99
CA THR A 105 -12.47 -20.14 0.61
C THR A 105 -12.07 -19.00 1.57
N GLY A 106 -12.99 -18.09 1.86
CA GLY A 106 -12.78 -17.00 2.81
C GLY A 106 -12.43 -17.51 4.20
N LEU A 107 -13.18 -18.50 4.72
CA LEU A 107 -12.89 -19.13 6.01
C LEU A 107 -11.50 -19.78 6.05
N ALA A 108 -11.10 -20.47 4.97
CA ALA A 108 -9.79 -21.09 4.86
C ALA A 108 -8.66 -20.04 4.88
N ILE A 109 -8.84 -18.93 4.15
CA ILE A 109 -7.88 -17.81 4.13
C ILE A 109 -7.80 -17.15 5.50
N LEU A 110 -8.94 -16.85 6.14
CA LEU A 110 -9.01 -16.27 7.49
C LEU A 110 -8.25 -17.15 8.49
N LYS A 111 -8.57 -18.45 8.53
CA LYS A 111 -7.92 -19.42 9.41
C LYS A 111 -6.41 -19.51 9.17
N ARG A 112 -5.98 -19.50 7.90
CA ARG A 112 -4.56 -19.52 7.54
C ARG A 112 -3.86 -18.26 8.02
N LYS A 113 -4.41 -17.08 7.69
CA LYS A 113 -3.78 -15.79 7.98
C LYS A 113 -3.73 -15.46 9.46
N LYS A 114 -4.75 -15.86 10.22
CA LYS A 114 -4.77 -15.73 11.69
C LYS A 114 -3.60 -16.46 12.37
N ASN A 115 -3.11 -17.54 11.78
CA ASN A 115 -2.05 -18.38 12.36
C ASN A 115 -0.72 -18.30 11.59
N ASP A 116 -0.61 -17.45 10.57
CA ASP A 116 0.56 -17.32 9.71
C ASP A 116 1.59 -16.39 10.37
N PRO A 117 2.73 -16.90 10.90
CA PRO A 117 3.69 -16.06 11.61
C PRO A 117 4.36 -15.02 10.71
N ALA A 118 4.44 -15.27 9.40
CA ALA A 118 4.99 -14.30 8.47
C ALA A 118 4.02 -13.13 8.28
N PHE A 119 2.72 -13.41 8.23
CA PHE A 119 1.67 -12.38 8.15
C PHE A 119 1.57 -11.56 9.43
N LEU A 120 1.59 -12.21 10.61
CA LEU A 120 1.51 -11.55 11.91
C LEU A 120 2.70 -10.61 12.21
N LYS A 121 3.83 -10.81 11.52
CA LYS A 121 5.02 -9.96 11.62
C LYS A 121 5.01 -8.77 10.66
N LEU A 122 4.03 -8.67 9.76
CA LEU A 122 3.91 -7.52 8.88
C LEU A 122 3.59 -6.25 9.68
N PRO A 123 3.95 -5.05 9.20
CA PRO A 123 3.49 -3.80 9.78
C PRO A 123 1.98 -3.77 9.93
N GLY A 124 1.46 -3.18 11.00
CA GLY A 124 0.02 -3.11 11.28
C GLY A 124 -0.77 -2.51 10.11
N ARG A 125 -0.19 -1.52 9.42
CA ARG A 125 -0.80 -0.90 8.23
C ARG A 125 -1.03 -1.90 7.09
N ASP A 126 -0.08 -2.80 6.86
CA ASP A 126 -0.18 -3.80 5.78
C ASP A 126 -1.17 -4.90 6.16
N GLN A 127 -1.20 -5.30 7.44
CA GLN A 127 -2.21 -6.22 7.95
C GLN A 127 -3.62 -5.62 7.82
N ALA A 128 -3.81 -4.36 8.20
CA ALA A 128 -5.11 -3.67 8.09
C ALA A 128 -5.56 -3.55 6.64
N ARG A 129 -4.63 -3.21 5.73
CA ARG A 129 -4.92 -3.18 4.28
C ARG A 129 -5.39 -4.55 3.78
N PHE A 130 -4.70 -5.61 4.16
CA PHE A 130 -5.09 -6.97 3.78
C PHE A 130 -6.50 -7.30 4.27
N TRP A 131 -6.80 -7.04 5.54
CA TRP A 131 -8.12 -7.36 6.10
C TRP A 131 -9.25 -6.54 5.49
N ARG A 132 -9.02 -5.27 5.14
CA ARG A 132 -9.98 -4.47 4.38
C ARG A 132 -10.25 -5.03 2.98
N ASP A 133 -9.19 -5.42 2.26
CA ASP A 133 -9.35 -5.99 0.92
C ASP A 133 -10.03 -7.38 1.03
N PHE A 134 -9.72 -8.14 2.09
CA PHE A 134 -10.37 -9.42 2.40
C PHE A 134 -11.88 -9.28 2.66
N THR A 135 -12.33 -8.31 3.47
CA THR A 135 -13.77 -8.11 3.72
C THR A 135 -14.53 -7.67 2.48
N ARG A 136 -13.88 -6.96 1.56
CA ARG A 136 -14.46 -6.63 0.25
C ARG A 136 -14.61 -7.88 -0.63
N ASP A 137 -13.58 -8.72 -0.68
CA ASP A 137 -13.54 -9.87 -1.58
C ASP A 137 -14.35 -11.06 -1.03
N TYR A 138 -14.51 -11.15 0.30
CA TYR A 138 -15.22 -12.20 1.05
C TYR A 138 -16.21 -11.63 2.07
N PRO A 139 -17.27 -10.93 1.64
CA PRO A 139 -18.16 -10.18 2.54
C PRO A 139 -18.99 -11.04 3.50
N SER A 140 -19.14 -12.33 3.21
CA SER A 140 -19.87 -13.27 4.07
C SER A 140 -19.04 -13.80 5.25
N VAL A 141 -17.73 -13.55 5.27
CA VAL A 141 -16.83 -14.02 6.33
C VAL A 141 -16.45 -12.85 7.23
N ASP A 142 -16.85 -12.92 8.49
CA ASP A 142 -16.52 -11.88 9.47
C ASP A 142 -15.03 -11.91 9.84
N ALA A 143 -14.35 -10.82 9.53
CA ALA A 143 -12.95 -10.56 9.89
C ALA A 143 -12.79 -9.22 10.63
N SER A 144 -13.88 -8.70 11.20
CA SER A 144 -13.92 -7.36 11.82
C SER A 144 -12.95 -7.27 12.99
N GLU A 145 -12.90 -8.29 13.85
CA GLU A 145 -11.96 -8.36 14.99
C GLU A 145 -10.50 -8.25 14.53
N GLN A 146 -10.13 -8.96 13.45
CA GLN A 146 -8.76 -8.98 12.95
C GLN A 146 -8.40 -7.65 12.28
N PHE A 147 -9.36 -7.03 11.60
CA PHE A 147 -9.19 -5.71 11.01
C PHE A 147 -8.95 -4.65 12.10
N GLU A 148 -9.81 -4.60 13.12
CA GLU A 148 -9.69 -3.65 14.24
C GLU A 148 -8.36 -3.83 15.00
N ALA A 149 -7.97 -5.08 15.29
CA ALA A 149 -6.69 -5.37 15.92
C ALA A 149 -5.50 -4.84 15.08
N ALA A 150 -5.54 -5.00 13.76
CA ALA A 150 -4.51 -4.49 12.88
C ALA A 150 -4.46 -2.96 12.84
N ILE A 151 -5.61 -2.28 12.91
CA ILE A 151 -5.69 -0.82 13.01
C ILE A 151 -5.05 -0.32 14.31
N VAL A 152 -5.31 -0.97 15.44
CA VAL A 152 -4.70 -0.61 16.73
C VAL A 152 -3.18 -0.73 16.66
N VAL A 153 -2.66 -1.82 16.07
CA VAL A 153 -1.21 -2.00 15.87
C VAL A 153 -0.65 -0.92 14.95
N ALA A 154 -1.31 -0.63 13.83
CA ALA A 154 -0.88 0.40 12.88
C ALA A 154 -0.80 1.78 13.55
N GLN A 155 -1.77 2.11 14.41
CA GLN A 155 -1.77 3.38 15.14
C GLN A 155 -0.64 3.45 16.17
N ALA A 156 -0.38 2.35 16.90
CA ALA A 156 0.72 2.29 17.85
C ALA A 156 2.09 2.45 17.16
N GLU A 157 2.28 1.79 16.02
CA GLU A 157 3.49 1.93 15.19
C GLU A 157 3.67 3.37 14.69
N ALA A 158 2.59 4.02 14.23
CA ALA A 158 2.62 5.40 13.76
C ALA A 158 2.99 6.38 14.89
N ASN A 159 2.43 6.19 16.08
CA ASN A 159 2.74 7.02 17.24
C ASN A 159 4.22 6.88 17.66
N LEU A 160 4.74 5.65 17.69
CA LEU A 160 6.16 5.38 18.00
C LEU A 160 7.09 6.04 16.96
N ALA A 161 6.75 5.93 15.68
CA ALA A 161 7.54 6.55 14.60
C ALA A 161 7.54 8.08 14.72
N GLN A 162 6.40 8.68 15.12
CA GLN A 162 6.29 10.12 15.35
C GLN A 162 7.15 10.58 16.55
N GLU A 163 7.14 9.82 17.65
CA GLU A 163 7.97 10.11 18.82
C GLU A 163 9.47 10.02 18.49
N GLN A 164 9.88 8.97 17.78
CA GLN A 164 11.27 8.81 17.33
C GLN A 164 11.71 9.94 16.39
N ALA A 165 10.83 10.36 15.47
CA ALA A 165 11.10 11.49 14.58
C ALA A 165 11.25 12.81 15.36
N ALA A 166 10.44 13.02 16.40
CA ALA A 166 10.53 14.20 17.26
C ALA A 166 11.85 14.22 18.05
N LEU A 167 12.21 13.11 18.70
CA LEU A 167 13.49 12.99 19.41
C LEU A 167 14.69 13.21 18.50
N TYR A 168 14.64 12.67 17.28
CA TYR A 168 15.69 12.89 16.29
C TYR A 168 15.80 14.36 15.87
N ALA A 169 14.67 15.02 15.62
CA ALA A 169 14.64 16.45 15.29
C ALA A 169 15.18 17.33 16.44
N GLU A 170 14.84 17.01 17.69
CA GLU A 170 15.39 17.69 18.88
C GLU A 170 16.91 17.53 18.99
N SER A 171 17.43 16.31 18.76
CA SER A 171 18.86 16.05 18.79
C SER A 171 19.63 16.86 17.74
N GLN A 172 19.06 17.01 16.54
CA GLN A 172 19.64 17.86 15.49
C GLN A 172 19.60 19.34 15.86
N ALA A 173 18.48 19.81 16.42
CA ALA A 173 18.34 21.20 16.86
C ALA A 173 19.36 21.56 17.97
N GLN A 174 19.68 20.62 18.86
CA GLN A 174 20.72 20.81 19.89
C GLN A 174 22.12 20.90 19.30
N GLN A 175 22.45 20.08 18.29
CA GLN A 175 23.75 20.13 17.61
C GLN A 175 23.97 21.43 16.83
N GLN A 176 22.90 22.08 16.38
CA GLN A 176 22.96 23.33 15.63
C GLN A 176 22.98 24.58 16.52
N LYS A 177 22.90 24.45 17.85
CA LYS A 177 23.05 25.61 18.73
C LYS A 177 24.47 26.18 18.56
N PRO A 178 24.61 27.44 18.10
CA PRO A 178 25.92 28.03 17.94
C PRO A 178 26.64 28.02 19.28
N PHE A 179 27.88 27.52 19.30
CA PHE A 179 28.75 27.64 20.45
C PHE A 179 28.93 29.12 20.71
N THR A 180 28.17 29.67 21.67
CA THR A 180 28.43 31.01 22.16
C THR A 180 29.80 30.95 22.78
N THR A 181 30.79 31.54 22.09
CA THR A 181 32.12 31.78 22.63
C THR A 181 31.95 32.63 23.87
N THR A 182 31.79 31.99 25.02
CA THR A 182 32.00 32.62 26.30
C THR A 182 33.46 33.01 26.25
N THR A 183 33.74 34.30 26.03
CA THR A 183 35.06 34.89 26.20
C THR A 183 35.53 34.45 27.56
N SER A 184 36.36 33.40 27.61
CA SER A 184 37.10 33.06 28.81
C SER A 184 37.93 34.29 29.07
N LEU A 185 37.59 34.99 30.16
CA LEU A 185 38.57 35.76 30.90
C LEU A 185 39.77 34.83 31.00
N ILE A 186 40.83 35.18 30.28
CA ILE A 186 42.16 34.65 30.51
C ILE A 186 42.48 35.13 31.92
N ASP A 187 42.02 34.38 32.91
CA ASP A 187 42.67 34.37 34.21
C ASP A 187 44.05 33.82 33.90
N THR A 188 44.99 34.73 33.69
CA THR A 188 46.40 34.43 33.73
C THR A 188 46.66 33.76 35.06
N VAL A 189 46.67 32.42 35.07
CA VAL A 189 47.23 31.65 36.16
C VAL A 189 48.70 32.02 36.16
N ASP A 190 49.05 32.98 37.01
CA ASP A 190 50.41 33.32 37.34
C ASP A 190 51.01 32.10 38.04
N VAL A 191 51.65 31.23 37.26
CA VAL A 191 52.38 30.08 37.77
C VAL A 191 53.62 30.66 38.45
N GLY A 192 53.45 31.08 39.70
CA GLY A 192 54.51 31.62 40.54
C GLY A 192 55.70 30.67 40.57
N GLY A 193 56.72 31.00 39.78
CA GLY A 193 58.01 30.33 39.81
C GLY A 193 58.69 30.66 41.13
N TYR A 194 58.71 29.72 42.07
CA TYR A 194 59.59 29.78 43.22
C TYR A 194 61.04 29.71 42.72
N ALA A 195 61.70 30.86 42.64
CA ALA A 195 63.14 30.95 42.44
C ALA A 195 63.85 30.44 43.70
N TYR A 196 64.26 29.17 43.68
CA TYR A 196 65.27 28.67 44.60
C TYR A 196 66.62 29.28 44.21
N ASN A 197 67.15 30.08 45.13
CA ASN A 197 68.47 30.69 45.05
C ASN A 197 69.53 29.59 45.23
N GLY A 198 70.29 29.28 44.18
CA GLY A 198 71.35 28.27 44.22
C GLY A 198 71.82 27.92 42.81
N GLY A 199 72.84 28.63 42.34
CA GLY A 199 73.19 28.71 40.93
C GLY A 199 73.53 27.40 40.25
N TYR A 200 73.05 27.26 39.02
CA TYR A 200 73.79 26.84 37.82
C TYR A 200 73.07 27.45 36.61
N PHE A 201 73.81 28.13 35.75
CA PHE A 201 73.32 28.76 34.52
C PHE A 201 72.85 27.66 33.55
N TYR A 202 71.54 27.52 33.38
CA TYR A 202 70.93 26.86 32.22
C TYR A 202 70.16 27.91 31.41
N PRO A 203 70.21 27.87 30.07
CA PRO A 203 69.48 28.83 29.24
C PRO A 203 67.97 28.71 29.48
N PRO A 204 67.22 29.82 29.42
CA PRO A 204 65.80 29.82 29.74
C PRO A 204 65.05 28.91 28.77
N TYR A 205 64.37 27.90 29.30
CA TYR A 205 63.37 27.16 28.55
C TYR A 205 62.28 28.15 28.12
N SER A 206 62.06 28.24 26.82
CA SER A 206 60.94 28.98 26.23
C SER A 206 59.62 28.49 26.81
N PRO A 207 58.68 29.39 27.19
CA PRO A 207 57.42 28.98 27.78
C PRO A 207 56.64 28.09 26.81
N THR A 208 56.20 26.93 27.29
CA THR A 208 55.27 26.07 26.56
C THR A 208 53.93 26.80 26.49
N VAL A 209 53.61 27.37 25.33
CA VAL A 209 52.29 27.99 25.10
C VAL A 209 51.27 26.86 24.95
N VAL A 210 50.35 26.75 25.93
CA VAL A 210 49.18 25.87 25.82
C VAL A 210 48.06 26.68 25.18
N ALA A 211 47.87 26.53 23.87
CA ALA A 211 46.70 27.07 23.20
C ALA A 211 45.56 26.06 23.34
N ILE A 212 44.50 26.44 24.06
CA ILE A 212 43.26 25.67 24.12
C ILE A 212 42.41 26.13 22.92
N SER A 213 42.34 25.28 21.90
CA SER A 213 41.43 25.47 20.76
C SER A 213 39.98 25.26 21.22
N PRO A 214 38.98 25.98 20.65
CA PRO A 214 37.55 25.75 20.89
C PRO A 214 37.09 24.30 20.65
N SER A 215 37.92 23.47 20.01
CA SER A 215 37.71 22.04 19.80
C SER A 215 38.08 21.15 20.99
N ASN A 216 38.31 21.70 22.19
CA ASN A 216 38.77 20.98 23.38
C ASN A 216 40.06 20.16 23.16
N THR A 217 40.90 20.59 22.21
CA THR A 217 42.15 19.92 21.88
C THR A 217 43.29 20.66 22.56
N VAL A 218 43.96 20.00 23.51
CA VAL A 218 45.19 20.51 24.13
C VAL A 218 46.37 20.17 23.22
N VAL A 219 46.94 21.17 22.55
CA VAL A 219 48.18 20.98 21.76
C VAL A 219 49.37 21.27 22.66
N VAL A 220 50.03 20.23 23.15
CA VAL A 220 51.31 20.36 23.88
C VAL A 220 52.46 20.30 22.87
N GLY A 221 53.00 21.47 22.51
CA GLY A 221 54.20 21.56 21.68
C GLY A 221 55.46 21.26 22.49
N GLY A 222 55.92 20.01 22.49
CA GLY A 222 57.24 19.66 22.99
C GLY A 222 58.34 20.14 22.04
N GLY A 223 59.10 21.16 22.42
CA GLY A 223 60.33 21.55 21.72
C GLY A 223 61.35 20.42 21.77
N ASN A 224 61.53 19.70 20.66
CA ASN A 224 62.48 18.58 20.61
C ASN A 224 63.90 19.09 20.31
N TYR A 225 64.79 18.98 21.30
CA TYR A 225 66.23 18.98 21.08
C TYR A 225 66.65 17.60 20.55
N CYS A 226 67.27 17.52 19.37
CA CYS A 226 67.78 16.27 18.80
C CYS A 226 69.25 16.04 19.19
N PRO A 227 69.61 15.05 20.03
CA PRO A 227 70.96 14.51 20.01
C PRO A 227 71.13 13.55 18.80
N PRO A 228 72.33 13.46 18.18
CA PRO A 228 72.56 12.56 17.06
C PRO A 228 72.56 11.10 17.51
N VAL A 229 71.65 10.29 16.96
CA VAL A 229 71.56 8.85 17.24
C VAL A 229 72.33 8.08 16.16
N LYS A 230 73.34 7.29 16.57
CA LYS A 230 73.99 6.28 15.72
C LYS A 230 72.98 5.20 15.34
N THR A 231 72.79 5.00 14.04
CA THR A 231 71.91 3.97 13.47
C THR A 231 72.37 2.56 13.81
N ARG A 232 71.45 1.71 14.28
CA ARG A 232 71.55 0.25 14.21
C ARG A 232 70.41 -0.30 13.34
N PRO A 233 70.61 -1.41 12.62
CA PRO A 233 69.64 -1.92 11.65
C PRO A 233 68.38 -2.49 12.33
N ILE A 234 67.23 -2.22 11.70
CA ILE A 234 65.89 -2.62 12.14
C ILE A 234 65.63 -4.06 11.66
N LEU A 235 65.20 -4.92 12.57
CA LEU A 235 64.63 -6.24 12.29
C LEU A 235 63.17 -6.07 11.84
N ASN A 236 62.84 -6.58 10.65
CA ASN A 236 61.49 -6.65 10.13
C ASN A 236 60.70 -7.73 10.88
N VAL A 237 59.63 -7.34 11.57
CA VAL A 237 58.60 -8.25 12.09
C VAL A 237 57.31 -7.95 11.33
N GLY A 238 56.93 -8.84 10.43
CA GLY A 238 55.69 -8.76 9.67
C GLY A 238 54.50 -9.23 10.50
N TYR A 239 53.47 -8.39 10.60
CA TYR A 239 52.14 -8.78 11.06
C TYR A 239 51.17 -8.78 9.87
N LYS A 240 50.55 -9.93 9.61
CA LYS A 240 49.42 -10.07 8.69
C LYS A 240 48.14 -9.65 9.41
N SER A 241 47.38 -8.70 8.85
CA SER A 241 45.96 -8.53 9.17
C SER A 241 45.12 -9.03 8.00
N ASN A 242 44.10 -9.81 8.33
CA ASN A 242 43.12 -10.33 7.38
C ASN A 242 41.92 -9.37 7.31
N ASN A 243 41.47 -9.15 6.07
CA ASN A 243 40.10 -8.85 5.65
C ASN A 243 39.38 -7.64 6.25
N PHE A 244 39.41 -6.51 5.54
CA PHE A 244 38.19 -5.81 5.10
C PHE A 244 38.51 -5.08 3.78
N GLY A 245 37.78 -5.43 2.73
CA GLY A 245 37.95 -4.89 1.39
C GLY A 245 37.37 -3.49 1.26
N VAL A 246 38.22 -2.55 0.86
CA VAL A 246 37.80 -1.29 0.26
C VAL A 246 38.63 -1.11 -1.00
N SER A 247 37.97 -1.18 -2.15
CA SER A 247 38.57 -1.02 -3.47
C SER A 247 38.81 0.46 -3.73
N PHE A 248 40.07 0.87 -3.83
CA PHE A 248 40.45 2.15 -4.44
C PHE A 248 41.20 1.87 -5.73
N SER A 249 40.61 2.27 -6.85
CA SER A 249 41.29 2.37 -8.13
C SER A 249 42.00 3.72 -8.18
N SER A 250 43.32 3.73 -8.15
CA SER A 250 44.13 4.89 -8.54
C SER A 250 45.17 4.44 -9.55
N GLY A 251 45.13 5.10 -10.71
CA GLY A 251 45.93 4.80 -11.89
C GLY A 251 47.42 5.01 -11.65
N GLY A 252 48.21 4.22 -12.38
CA GLY A 252 49.66 4.33 -12.43
C GLY A 252 50.09 5.67 -13.01
N GLY A 253 50.88 6.40 -12.23
CA GLY A 253 51.74 7.48 -12.67
C GLY A 253 53.06 7.35 -11.92
N THR A 254 54.10 6.87 -12.61
CA THR A 254 55.48 7.00 -12.19
C THR A 254 55.87 8.49 -12.18
N TYR A 255 56.55 8.98 -11.14
CA TYR A 255 57.62 10.00 -11.12
C TYR A 255 57.78 10.59 -9.69
N GLY A 256 59.03 10.62 -9.21
CA GLY A 256 59.47 11.49 -8.10
C GLY A 256 59.48 10.86 -6.71
N ARG A 257 60.67 10.55 -6.18
CA ARG A 257 60.90 10.31 -4.75
C ARG A 257 60.85 11.64 -3.98
N PRO A 258 59.95 11.84 -3.01
CA PRO A 258 60.06 12.93 -2.06
C PRO A 258 60.85 12.47 -0.82
N CYS A 259 61.62 13.40 -0.26
CA CYS A 259 62.33 13.25 1.01
C CYS A 259 61.41 12.69 2.10
N ILE A 260 61.84 11.62 2.77
CA ILE A 260 61.17 11.09 3.95
C ILE A 260 61.38 12.09 5.09
N TYR A 261 60.45 13.02 5.24
CA TYR A 261 60.27 13.69 6.53
C TYR A 261 59.84 12.62 7.55
N PRO A 262 60.42 12.57 8.76
CA PRO A 262 59.91 11.71 9.80
C PRO A 262 58.45 12.09 10.04
N GLN A 263 57.56 11.11 9.88
CA GLN A 263 56.12 11.26 10.13
C GLN A 263 55.94 11.88 11.52
N PRO A 264 55.08 12.91 11.68
CA PRO A 264 54.71 13.37 13.02
C PRO A 264 54.17 12.16 13.78
N ARG A 265 54.71 11.91 14.99
CA ARG A 265 54.18 10.86 15.86
C ARG A 265 52.69 11.14 16.10
N PRO A 266 51.84 10.11 16.22
CA PRO A 266 50.43 10.30 16.50
C PRO A 266 50.28 11.12 17.78
N VAL A 267 49.54 12.23 17.67
CA VAL A 267 49.07 13.00 18.82
C VAL A 267 48.12 12.09 19.57
N VAL A 268 48.47 11.75 20.81
CA VAL A 268 47.57 11.03 21.72
C VAL A 268 46.53 12.04 22.18
N ILE A 269 45.32 11.92 21.63
CA ILE A 269 44.15 12.64 22.12
C ILE A 269 43.67 11.88 23.36
N VAL A 270 43.89 12.46 24.54
CA VAL A 270 43.25 11.98 25.77
C VAL A 270 41.97 12.80 25.93
N ASN A 271 40.83 12.18 25.66
CA ASN A 271 39.54 12.73 26.09
C ASN A 271 39.31 12.31 27.55
N PRO A 272 38.87 13.22 28.44
CA PRO A 272 38.39 12.83 29.76
C PRO A 272 37.11 11.98 29.68
#